data_AF-A0A963Y3P1-F1
#
_entry.id   AF-A0A963Y3P1-F1
#
_cell.length_a   1.000
_cell.length_b   1.000
_cell.length_c   1.000
_cell.angle_alpha   90.00
_cell.angle_beta   90.00
_cell.angle_gamma   90.00
#
_symmetry.space_group_name_H-M   'P 1'
#
loop_
_entity.id
_entity.type
_entity.pdbx_description
1 polymer ?
#
loop_
_entity_poly.entity_id
_entity_poly.type
_entity_poly.pdbx_seq_one_letter_code
_entity_poly.pdbx_strand_id
1 'polypeptide(L)' 'SGLDWPGLLRAGVTGLGLKPDDFWRLTPAELVLMLGDPKGPVPLGRARLDELSLLWPDRKVEDGNGGDGRN' A
#
# COMPACT_ATOMS: atom_id res chain seq x y z
N SER A 1 8.16 2.05 10.47
CA SER A 1 7.79 3.47 10.28
C SER A 1 6.77 3.55 9.17
N GLY A 2 5.59 4.13 9.45
CA GLY A 2 4.46 4.18 8.52
C GLY A 2 4.71 5.13 7.35
N LEU A 3 3.92 4.96 6.29
CA LEU A 3 3.83 5.91 5.17
C LEU A 3 3.34 7.28 5.69
N ASP A 4 4.01 8.37 5.29
CA ASP A 4 3.56 9.74 5.59
C ASP A 4 2.37 10.12 4.70
N TRP A 5 1.21 9.57 5.04
CA TRP A 5 -0.06 9.85 4.38
C TRP A 5 -0.45 11.33 4.41
N PRO A 6 -0.28 12.07 5.53
CA PRO A 6 -0.53 13.51 5.56
C PRO A 6 0.36 14.28 4.57
N GLY A 7 1.63 13.92 4.45
CA GLY A 7 2.56 14.51 3.49
C GLY A 7 2.14 14.24 2.04
N LEU A 8 1.79 12.98 1.73
CA LEU A 8 1.32 12.55 0.41
C LEU A 8 0.02 13.25 0.00
N LEU A 9 -0.96 13.35 0.89
CA LEU A 9 -2.22 14.03 0.62
C LEU A 9 -2.01 15.53 0.36
N ARG A 10 -1.15 16.20 1.14
CA ARG A 10 -0.81 17.61 0.88
C ARG A 10 -0.10 17.79 -0.46
N ALA A 11 0.83 16.90 -0.80
CA ALA A 11 1.58 17.02 -2.04
C ALA A 11 0.71 16.72 -3.28
N GLY A 12 -0.14 15.69 -3.22
CA GLY A 12 -1.02 15.30 -4.33
C GLY A 12 -2.29 16.16 -4.46
N VAL A 13 -3.06 16.30 -3.39
CA VAL A 13 -4.36 17.00 -3.42
C VAL A 13 -4.17 18.51 -3.36
N THR A 14 -3.25 19.00 -2.53
CA THR A 14 -3.02 20.44 -2.34
C THR A 14 -1.94 20.99 -3.26
N GLY A 15 -0.84 20.26 -3.48
CA GLY A 15 0.28 20.69 -4.32
C GLY A 15 0.01 20.52 -5.81
N LEU A 16 -0.41 19.32 -6.23
CA LEU A 16 -0.75 19.00 -7.63
C LEU A 16 -2.19 19.37 -8.02
N GLY A 17 -3.05 19.69 -7.04
CA GLY A 17 -4.45 20.02 -7.27
C GLY A 17 -5.30 18.83 -7.73
N LEU A 18 -4.86 17.59 -7.46
CA LEU A 18 -5.62 16.40 -7.80
C LEU A 18 -6.92 16.34 -7.00
N LYS A 19 -8.02 15.95 -7.64
CA LYS A 19 -9.23 15.60 -6.89
C LYS A 19 -8.93 14.37 -6.03
N PRO A 20 -9.55 14.23 -4.84
CA PRO A 20 -9.36 13.06 -3.99
C PRO A 20 -9.61 11.74 -4.74
N ASP A 21 -10.62 11.68 -5.60
CA ASP A 21 -10.92 10.51 -6.42
C ASP A 21 -9.80 10.18 -7.43
N ASP A 22 -9.21 11.20 -8.06
CA ASP A 22 -8.11 11.02 -8.99
C ASP A 22 -6.84 10.58 -8.25
N PHE A 23 -6.59 11.12 -7.06
CA PHE A 23 -5.49 10.68 -6.18
C PHE A 23 -5.61 9.19 -5.81
N TRP A 24 -6.81 8.71 -5.49
CA TRP A 24 -7.03 7.30 -5.16
C TRP A 24 -7.05 6.36 -6.38
N ARG A 25 -7.29 6.89 -7.57
CA ARG A 25 -7.17 6.14 -8.83
C ARG A 25 -5.73 5.98 -9.31
N LEU A 26 -4.83 6.85 -8.88
CA LEU A 26 -3.42 6.78 -9.27
C LEU A 26 -2.70 5.67 -8.52
N THR A 27 -1.83 4.97 -9.25
CA THR A 27 -0.86 4.11 -8.60
C THR A 27 0.19 4.97 -7.88
N PRO A 28 0.77 4.50 -6.77
CA PRO A 28 1.80 5.26 -6.05
C PRO A 28 2.99 5.67 -6.93
N ALA A 29 3.31 4.89 -7.97
CA ALA A 29 4.36 5.20 -8.92
C ALA A 29 4.02 6.42 -9.80
N GLU A 30 2.78 6.53 -10.27
CA GLU A 30 2.31 7.66 -11.07
C GLU A 30 2.27 8.95 -10.26
N LEU A 31 1.86 8.86 -8.98
CA LEU A 31 1.86 10.00 -8.07
C LEU A 31 3.27 10.57 -7.84
N VAL A 32 4.26 9.69 -7.64
CA VAL A 32 5.68 10.09 -7.47
C VAL A 32 6.24 10.70 -8.76
N LEU A 33 5.88 10.14 -9.91
CA LEU A 33 6.29 10.69 -11.21
C LEU A 33 5.75 12.11 -11.42
N MET A 34 4.49 12.35 -11.04
CA MET A 34 3.84 13.67 -11.12
C MET A 34 4.40 14.67 -10.10
N LEU A 35 4.87 14.20 -8.94
CA LEU A 35 5.50 15.03 -7.92
C LEU A 35 6.92 15.48 -8.29
N GLY A 36 7.53 14.86 -9.31
CA GLY A 36 8.84 15.23 -9.84
C GLY A 36 9.97 15.00 -8.84
N ASP A 37 10.60 13.82 -8.85
CA ASP A 37 11.63 13.53 -7.85
C ASP A 37 13.08 13.79 -8.33
N PRO A 38 13.90 14.55 -7.59
CA PRO A 38 15.36 14.52 -7.73
C PRO A 38 16.04 13.24 -7.20
N LYS A 39 15.37 12.40 -6.40
CA LYS A 39 15.78 11.03 -5.98
C LYS A 39 14.55 10.18 -5.56
N GLY A 40 13.85 9.64 -6.56
CA GLY A 40 12.68 8.74 -6.44
C GLY A 40 12.76 7.72 -5.29
N PRO A 41 11.76 7.57 -4.40
CA PRO A 41 11.67 6.39 -3.55
C PRO A 41 11.57 5.16 -4.44
N VAL A 42 12.52 4.23 -4.25
CA VAL A 42 12.60 2.98 -5.02
C VAL A 42 11.21 2.32 -4.99
N PRO A 43 10.61 2.02 -6.17
CA PRO A 43 9.32 1.33 -6.19
C PRO A 43 9.45 0.06 -5.36
N LEU A 44 8.45 -0.20 -4.52
CA LEU A 44 8.41 -1.37 -3.64
C LEU A 44 8.74 -2.62 -4.46
N GLY A 45 9.98 -3.08 -4.34
CA GLY A 45 10.47 -4.20 -5.13
C GLY A 45 9.69 -5.46 -4.78
N ARG A 46 9.67 -6.44 -5.68
CA ARG A 46 8.96 -7.70 -5.47
C ARG A 46 9.31 -8.36 -4.13
N ALA A 47 10.59 -8.33 -3.75
CA ALA A 47 11.08 -8.83 -2.48
C ALA A 47 10.42 -8.16 -1.26
N ARG A 48 10.20 -6.84 -1.31
CA ARG A 48 9.58 -6.11 -0.20
C ARG A 48 8.08 -6.38 -0.11
N LEU A 49 7.42 -6.60 -1.25
CA LEU A 49 6.02 -7.03 -1.26
C LEU A 49 5.87 -8.44 -0.67
N ASP A 50 6.77 -9.36 -1.01
CA ASP A 50 6.78 -10.72 -0.47
C ASP A 50 7.00 -10.70 1.06
N GLU A 51 7.93 -9.88 1.56
CA GLU A 51 8.13 -9.66 3.01
C GLU A 51 6.87 -9.16 3.72
N LEU A 52 6.13 -8.23 3.11
CA LEU A 52 4.89 -7.70 3.68
C LEU A 52 3.77 -8.76 3.66
N SER A 53 3.67 -9.56 2.60
CA SER A 53 2.69 -10.64 2.49
C SER A 53 2.86 -11.71 3.58
N LEU A 54 4.09 -11.93 4.03
CA LEU A 54 4.41 -12.85 5.12
C LEU A 54 4.10 -12.26 6.49
N LEU A 55 4.31 -10.96 6.67
CA LEU A 55 4.04 -10.26 7.94
C LEU A 55 2.55 -9.98 8.17
N TRP A 56 1.79 -9.78 7.09
CA TRP A 56 0.35 -9.55 7.12
C TRP A 56 -0.36 -10.48 6.12
N PRO A 57 -0.49 -11.77 6.45
CA PRO A 57 -1.20 -12.70 5.59
C PRO A 57 -2.70 -12.37 5.56
N ASP A 58 -3.23 -12.15 4.35
CA ASP A 58 -4.65 -11.81 4.14
C ASP A 58 -5.61 -12.95 4.55
N ARG A 59 -5.13 -14.19 4.55
CA ARG A 59 -5.84 -15.32 5.14
C ARG A 59 -5.49 -15.40 6.62
N LYS A 60 -6.48 -15.15 7.46
CA LYS A 60 -6.49 -15.69 8.82
C LYS A 60 -6.22 -17.19 8.69
N VAL A 61 -5.15 -17.68 9.30
CA VAL A 61 -4.95 -19.13 9.45
C VAL A 61 -6.22 -19.61 10.16
N GLU A 62 -7.02 -20.36 9.44
CA GLU A 62 -8.17 -21.04 10.00
C GLU A 62 -7.55 -22.08 10.93
N ASP A 63 -7.49 -21.75 12.22
CA ASP A 63 -7.12 -22.72 13.24
C ASP A 63 -8.14 -23.85 13.12
N GLY A 64 -7.71 -24.95 12.51
CA GLY A 64 -8.49 -26.14 12.25
C GLY A 64 -8.89 -26.79 13.57
N ASN A 65 -9.90 -26.25 14.21
CA ASN A 65 -10.60 -26.85 15.34
C ASN A 65 -12.10 -26.94 15.01
N GLY A 66 -12.40 -27.52 13.85
CA GLY A 66 -13.71 -28.07 13.56
C GLY A 66 -13.74 -29.51 14.04
N GLY A 67 -14.21 -29.71 15.27
CA GLY A 67 -14.30 -31.02 15.91
C GLY A 67 -14.97 -32.05 15.01
N ASP A 68 -14.25 -33.14 14.72
CA ASP A 68 -14.83 -34.34 14.13
C ASP A 68 -15.59 -35.10 15.22
N GLY A 69 -16.81 -34.65 15.47
CA GLY A 69 -17.85 -35.53 15.96
C GLY A 69 -18.41 -36.29 14.76
N ARG A 70 -18.09 -37.58 14.65
CA ARG A 70 -18.87 -38.65 13.99
C ARG A 70 -18.12 -39.99 14.03
N ASN A 71 -18.48 -40.86 14.98
CA ASN A 71 -19.18 -42.15 14.76
C ASN A 71 -19.04 -43.03 16.00
#